data_AF-A0A7S2GFL9-F1
#
_entry.id   AF-A0A7S2GFL9-F1
#
_cell.length_a   1.000
_cell.length_b   1.000
_cell.length_c   1.000
_cell.angle_alpha   90.00
_cell.angle_beta   90.00
_cell.angle_gamma   90.00
#
_symmetry.space_group_name_H-M   'P 1'
#
loop_
_entity.id
_entity.type
_entity.pdbx_description
1 polymer ?
#
loop_
_entity_poly.entity_id
_entity_poly.type
_entity_poly.pdbx_seq_one_letter_code
_entity_poly.pdbx_strand_id
1 'polypeptide(L)'
;NFYKGSGFWQKLARSQWFEQLTLVVIGLNAIWIGIDTDYNDSQLLMGAHPIFIVMENFFCLFFTIEWFARFMAFKKTAHAFRDAWFMFDSVLVAITIAETWLLTLAA
;
A
#
# COMPACT_ATOMS: atom_id res chain seq x y z
N ASN A 1 -7.34 5.19 22.07
CA ASN A 1 -7.30 6.46 21.32
C ASN A 1 -5.87 6.76 20.88
N PHE A 2 -5.42 6.18 19.77
CA PHE A 2 -4.04 6.34 19.26
C PHE A 2 -3.88 7.50 18.26
N TYR A 3 -4.99 7.96 17.69
CA TYR A 3 -5.05 9.05 16.72
C TYR A 3 -5.16 10.43 17.38
N LYS A 4 -4.77 11.49 16.64
CA LYS A 4 -4.96 12.89 17.03
C LYS A 4 -6.45 13.21 17.27
N GLY A 5 -6.73 14.27 18.03
CA GLY A 5 -8.12 14.71 18.30
C GLY A 5 -8.72 15.58 17.19
N SER A 6 -7.86 16.16 16.34
CA SER A 6 -8.24 17.07 15.25
C SER A 6 -7.22 17.00 14.11
N GLY A 7 -7.64 17.44 12.91
CA GLY A 7 -6.79 17.54 11.72
C GLY A 7 -7.30 16.73 10.52
N PHE A 8 -6.86 17.14 9.33
CA PHE A 8 -7.27 16.52 8.05
C PHE A 8 -6.93 15.02 7.99
N TRP A 9 -5.70 14.65 8.31
CA TRP A 9 -5.21 13.27 8.25
C TRP A 9 -5.98 12.31 9.16
N GLN A 10 -6.32 12.76 10.38
CA GLN A 10 -7.13 11.94 11.28
C GLN A 10 -8.58 11.83 10.80
N LYS A 11 -9.14 12.88 10.20
CA LYS A 11 -10.48 12.82 9.60
C LYS A 11 -10.52 11.87 8.41
N LEU A 12 -9.48 11.88 7.58
CA LEU A 12 -9.34 10.98 6.43
C LEU A 12 -9.16 9.52 6.89
N ALA A 13 -8.20 9.26 7.79
CA ALA A 13 -7.92 7.91 8.29
C ALA A 13 -9.08 7.26 9.07
N ARG A 14 -10.01 8.07 9.64
CA ARG A 14 -11.23 7.57 10.30
C ARG A 14 -12.47 7.61 9.39
N SER A 15 -12.31 7.98 8.12
CA SER A 15 -13.43 8.04 7.18
C SER A 15 -13.80 6.63 6.75
N GLN A 16 -15.06 6.24 6.96
CA GLN A 16 -15.56 4.93 6.55
C GLN A 16 -15.50 4.73 5.03
N TRP A 17 -15.69 5.81 4.26
CA TRP A 17 -15.53 5.78 2.80
C TRP A 17 -14.08 5.46 2.40
N PHE A 18 -13.11 6.01 3.13
CA PHE A 18 -11.69 5.75 2.87
C PHE A 18 -11.33 4.29 3.18
N GLU A 19 -11.82 3.77 4.31
CA GLU A 19 -11.64 2.36 4.68
C GLU A 19 -12.24 1.40 3.63
N GLN A 20 -13.47 1.66 3.17
CA GLN A 20 -14.12 0.86 2.13
C GLN A 20 -13.37 0.93 0.80
N LEU A 21 -12.90 2.12 0.41
CA LEU A 21 -12.08 2.28 -0.80
C LEU A 21 -10.80 1.46 -0.70
N THR A 22 -10.08 1.53 0.42
CA THR A 22 -8.88 0.74 0.65
C THR A 22 -9.16 -0.76 0.54
N LEU A 23 -10.25 -1.26 1.13
CA LEU A 23 -10.65 -2.67 1.02
C LEU A 23 -10.95 -3.09 -0.42
N VAL A 24 -11.63 -2.24 -1.21
CA VAL A 24 -11.86 -2.49 -2.63
C VAL A 24 -10.55 -2.57 -3.39
N VAL A 25 -9.61 -1.65 -3.14
CA VAL A 25 -8.31 -1.65 -3.80
C VAL A 25 -7.47 -2.87 -3.42
N ILE A 26 -7.54 -3.34 -2.17
CA ILE A 26 -6.93 -4.62 -1.76
C ILE A 26 -7.50 -5.79 -2.56
N GLY A 27 -8.83 -5.85 -2.73
CA GLY A 27 -9.47 -6.89 -3.54
C GLY A 27 -9.02 -6.85 -5.00
N LEU A 28 -8.94 -5.65 -5.59
CA LEU A 28 -8.45 -5.46 -6.96
C LEU A 28 -6.97 -5.84 -7.09
N ASN A 29 -6.15 -5.53 -6.09
CA ASN A 29 -4.74 -5.91 -6.08
C ASN A 29 -4.56 -7.44 -6.02
N ALA A 30 -5.35 -8.14 -5.19
CA ALA A 30 -5.32 -9.60 -5.13
C ALA A 30 -5.71 -10.25 -6.46
N ILE A 31 -6.73 -9.71 -7.16
CA ILE A 31 -7.10 -10.14 -8.52
C ILE A 31 -5.95 -9.88 -9.49
N TRP A 32 -5.31 -8.70 -9.40
CA TRP A 32 -4.20 -8.34 -10.27
C TRP A 32 -3.00 -9.28 -10.10
N ILE A 33 -2.64 -9.65 -8.87
CA ILE A 33 -1.57 -10.62 -8.60
C ILE A 33 -1.85 -11.96 -9.29
N GLY A 34 -3.12 -12.41 -9.32
CA GLY A 34 -3.50 -13.60 -10.06
C GLY A 34 -3.31 -13.46 -11.58
N ILE A 35 -3.72 -12.32 -12.14
CA ILE A 35 -3.52 -12.02 -13.57
C ILE A 35 -2.02 -11.94 -13.90
N ASP A 36 -1.23 -11.28 -13.07
CA ASP A 36 0.22 -11.18 -13.25
C ASP A 36 0.88 -12.56 -13.22
N THR A 37 0.51 -13.41 -12.25
CA THR A 37 1.03 -14.78 -12.14
C THR A 37 0.73 -15.63 -13.37
N ASP A 38 -0.44 -15.46 -14.01
CA ASP A 38 -0.86 -16.27 -15.15
C ASP A 38 -0.40 -15.73 -16.51
N TYR A 39 -0.18 -14.40 -16.64
CA TYR A 39 0.04 -13.74 -17.93
C TYR A 39 1.37 -12.96 -18.04
N ASN A 40 2.13 -12.82 -16.96
CA ASN A 40 3.43 -12.16 -16.98
C ASN A 40 4.56 -13.19 -17.00
N ASP A 41 5.07 -13.50 -18.20
CA ASP A 41 6.21 -14.41 -18.38
C ASP A 41 7.55 -13.80 -17.89
N SER A 42 7.57 -12.51 -17.55
CA SER A 42 8.78 -11.82 -17.10
C SER A 42 8.91 -11.86 -15.58
N GLN A 43 10.00 -12.45 -15.09
CA GLN A 43 10.34 -12.43 -13.65
C GLN A 43 10.74 -11.03 -13.13
N LEU A 44 10.94 -10.07 -14.04
CA LEU A 44 11.37 -8.71 -13.72
C LEU A 44 10.42 -7.70 -14.35
N LEU A 45 10.02 -6.71 -13.54
CA LEU A 45 9.20 -5.57 -13.92
C LEU A 45 9.70 -4.86 -15.19
N MET A 46 11.02 -4.72 -15.37
CA MET A 46 11.60 -4.03 -16.54
C MET A 46 11.42 -4.79 -17.86
N GLY A 47 11.15 -6.09 -17.82
CA GLY A 47 10.83 -6.91 -19.00
C GLY A 47 9.33 -7.09 -19.24
N ALA A 48 8.49 -6.72 -18.26
CA ALA A 48 7.06 -6.93 -18.30
C ALA A 48 6.36 -5.97 -19.29
N HIS A 49 5.19 -6.39 -19.77
CA HIS A 49 4.37 -5.53 -20.63
C HIS A 49 4.00 -4.23 -19.89
N PRO A 50 3.95 -3.06 -20.56
CA PRO A 50 3.74 -1.77 -19.88
C PRO A 50 2.53 -1.69 -18.94
N ILE A 51 1.51 -2.51 -19.16
CA ILE A 51 0.33 -2.58 -18.29
C ILE A 51 0.66 -3.12 -16.89
N PHE A 52 1.55 -4.10 -16.76
CA PHE A 52 1.99 -4.67 -15.47
C PHE A 52 2.76 -3.64 -14.67
N ILE A 53 3.72 -2.97 -15.32
CA ILE A 53 4.50 -1.89 -14.72
C ILE A 53 3.60 -0.77 -14.18
N VAL A 54 2.63 -0.31 -14.98
CA VAL A 54 1.72 0.78 -14.58
C VAL A 54 0.85 0.36 -13.40
N MET A 55 0.30 -0.86 -13.42
CA MET A 55 -0.59 -1.34 -12.38
C MET A 55 0.13 -1.60 -11.05
N GLU A 56 1.33 -2.18 -11.07
CA GLU A 56 2.14 -2.37 -9.87
C GLU A 56 2.53 -1.03 -9.23
N ASN A 57 2.97 -0.07 -10.04
CA ASN A 57 3.28 1.28 -9.54
C ASN A 57 2.04 1.98 -8.98
N PHE A 58 0.87 1.79 -9.60
CA PHE A 58 -0.41 2.31 -9.10
C PHE A 58 -0.75 1.74 -7.71
N PHE A 59 -0.69 0.42 -7.54
CA PHE A 59 -0.97 -0.21 -6.24
C PHE A 59 0.07 0.18 -5.19
N CYS A 60 1.35 0.18 -5.54
CA CYS A 60 2.44 0.62 -4.66
C CYS A 60 2.20 2.06 -4.19
N LEU A 61 1.89 2.99 -5.09
CA LEU A 61 1.63 4.39 -4.75
C LEU A 61 0.39 4.54 -3.88
N PHE A 62 -0.70 3.83 -4.22
CA PHE A 62 -1.94 3.89 -3.45
C PHE A 62 -1.72 3.43 -2.01
N PHE A 63 -1.15 2.24 -1.79
CA PHE A 63 -0.89 1.72 -0.45
C PHE A 63 0.12 2.57 0.33
N THR A 64 1.10 3.16 -0.36
CA THR A 64 2.05 4.11 0.28
C THR A 64 1.35 5.37 0.78
N ILE A 65 0.47 5.97 -0.02
CA ILE A 65 -0.31 7.16 0.38
C ILE A 65 -1.28 6.82 1.52
N GLU A 66 -1.93 5.67 1.42
CA GLU A 66 -2.87 5.14 2.40
C GLU A 66 -2.21 4.98 3.77
N TRP A 67 -1.07 4.28 3.77
CA TRP A 67 -0.24 4.07 4.95
C TRP A 67 0.28 5.39 5.51
N PHE A 68 0.73 6.31 4.65
CA PHE A 68 1.21 7.63 5.06
C PHE A 68 0.10 8.45 5.73
N ALA A 69 -1.12 8.41 5.20
CA ALA A 69 -2.27 9.09 5.78
C ALA A 69 -2.60 8.54 7.19
N ARG A 70 -2.58 7.20 7.36
CA ARG A 70 -2.74 6.55 8.68
C ARG A 70 -1.62 6.92 9.64
N PHE A 71 -0.37 6.93 9.16
CA PHE A 71 0.79 7.31 9.95
C PHE A 71 0.67 8.74 10.50
N MET A 72 0.32 9.68 9.63
CA MET A 72 0.15 11.10 9.99
C MET A 72 -1.02 11.36 10.95
N ALA A 73 -2.00 10.46 10.97
CA ALA A 73 -3.12 10.50 11.89
C ALA A 73 -2.75 10.13 13.34
N PHE A 74 -1.66 9.38 13.57
CA PHE A 74 -1.23 9.01 14.92
C PHE A 74 -0.81 10.23 15.75
N LYS A 75 -1.18 10.21 17.04
CA LYS A 75 -0.80 11.27 17.99
C LYS A 75 0.65 11.15 18.44
N LYS A 76 1.16 9.93 18.58
CA LYS A 76 2.58 9.62 18.81
C LYS A 76 2.97 8.44 17.92
N THR A 77 4.12 8.53 17.28
CA THR A 77 4.65 7.49 16.39
C THR A 77 4.90 6.16 17.11
N ALA A 78 5.21 6.19 18.42
CA ALA A 78 5.31 4.97 19.24
C ALA A 78 4.00 4.16 19.32
N HIS A 79 2.84 4.76 18.99
CA HIS A 79 1.58 4.03 18.92
C HIS A 79 1.43 3.22 17.63
N ALA A 80 2.17 3.57 16.56
CA ALA A 80 2.19 2.79 15.32
C ALA A 80 2.69 1.35 15.58
N PHE A 81 3.68 1.18 16.46
CA PHE A 81 4.21 -0.13 16.86
C PHE A 81 3.32 -0.91 17.84
N ARG A 82 2.27 -0.28 18.38
CA ARG A 82 1.29 -0.95 19.26
C ARG A 82 0.01 -1.34 18.52
N ASP A 83 -0.18 -0.82 17.32
CA ASP A 83 -1.32 -1.12 16.48
C ASP A 83 -0.93 -2.25 15.51
N ALA A 84 -1.38 -3.47 15.83
CA ALA A 84 -1.03 -4.66 15.07
C ALA A 84 -1.48 -4.59 13.61
N TRP A 85 -2.62 -3.94 13.34
CA TRP A 85 -3.13 -3.74 11.99
C TRP A 85 -2.24 -2.78 11.21
N PHE A 86 -1.84 -1.68 11.83
CA PHE A 86 -0.90 -0.75 11.19
C PHE A 86 0.47 -1.38 10.95
N MET A 87 0.96 -2.23 11.87
CA MET A 87 2.22 -2.96 11.64
C MET A 87 2.10 -3.93 10.47
N PHE A 88 0.99 -4.65 10.35
CA PHE A 88 0.73 -5.52 9.20
C PHE A 88 0.75 -4.74 7.88
N ASP A 89 0.02 -3.62 7.80
CA ASP A 89 0.03 -2.75 6.62
C ASP A 89 1.44 -2.22 6.31
N SER A 90 2.22 -1.87 7.35
CA SER A 90 3.59 -1.39 7.19
C SER A 90 4.51 -2.43 6.55
N VAL A 91 4.37 -3.70 6.92
CA VAL A 91 5.13 -4.80 6.32
C VAL A 91 4.72 -5.00 4.86
N LEU A 92 3.41 -4.96 4.58
CA LEU A 92 2.89 -5.14 3.21
C LEU A 92 3.38 -4.02 2.28
N VAL A 93 3.34 -2.77 2.73
CA VAL A 93 3.87 -1.61 2.00
C VAL A 93 5.39 -1.71 1.81
N ALA A 94 6.12 -2.14 2.83
CA ALA A 94 7.57 -2.30 2.72
C ALA A 94 7.94 -3.37 1.67
N ILE A 95 7.22 -4.49 1.63
CA ILE A 95 7.41 -5.55 0.63
C ILE A 95 7.10 -5.01 -0.77
N THR A 96 5.96 -4.34 -0.97
CA THR A 96 5.58 -3.80 -2.29
C THR A 96 6.55 -2.73 -2.80
N ILE A 97 7.05 -1.86 -1.92
CA ILE A 97 8.08 -0.87 -2.30
C ILE A 97 9.39 -1.58 -2.67
N ALA A 98 9.80 -2.59 -1.90
CA ALA A 98 11.01 -3.35 -2.19
C ALA A 98 10.91 -4.06 -3.54
N GLU A 99 9.79 -4.73 -3.79
CA GLU A 99 9.50 -5.40 -5.05
C GLU A 99 9.49 -4.41 -6.23
N THR A 100 8.77 -3.29 -6.10
CA THR A 100 8.60 -2.34 -7.21
C THR A 100 9.89 -1.55 -7.50
N TRP A 101 10.58 -1.08 -6.46
CA TRP A 101 11.69 -0.13 -6.62
C TRP A 101 13.06 -0.75 -6.39
N LEU A 102 13.25 -1.61 -5.37
CA LEU A 102 14.57 -2.18 -5.10
C LEU A 102 14.94 -3.25 -6.13
N LEU A 103 14.00 -4.11 -6.54
CA LEU A 103 14.28 -5.10 -7.59
C LEU A 103 14.51 -4.44 -8.95
N THR A 104 13.76 -3.39 -9.26
CA THR A 104 13.96 -2.60 -10.49
C THR A 104 15.30 -1.87 -10.50
N LEU A 105 15.79 -1.37 -9.36
CA LEU A 105 17.11 -0.74 -9.27
C LEU A 105 18.27 -1.74 -9.26
N ALA A 106 18.02 -2.99 -8.88
CA ALA A 106 19.03 -4.05 -8.80
C ALA A 106 19.15 -4.88 -10.09
N ALA A 107 18.19 -4.77 -11.01
CA ALA A 107 18.14 -5.43 -12.31
C ALA A 107 18.77 -4.59 -13.42
#